data_AF-A0AAD9WNL5-F1
#
_entry.id   AF-A0AAD9WNL5-F1
#
_cell.length_a   1.000
_cell.length_b   1.000
_cell.length_c   1.000
_cell.angle_alpha   90.00
_cell.angle_beta   90.00
_cell.angle_gamma   90.00
#
_symmetry.space_group_name_H-M   'P 1'
#
loop_
_entity.id
_entity.type
_entity.pdbx_description
1 polymer ?
#
loop_
_entity_poly.entity_id
_entity_poly.type
_entity_poly.pdbx_seq_one_letter_code
_entity_poly.pdbx_strand_id
1 'polypeptide(L)'
;MAVFKHCMSLSLAFLAVAATVLLLAGNAAATAVDLCKEADFQGLCKSVIKGATDPKKATGLAIKALIVETEHVQEAAKKLGKSQELDVCKEVIDDVIDNLNGALQFLKSNDKGSLNSYLSAVLTDFL
;
A
#
# COMPACT_ATOMS: atom_id res chain seq x y z
N MET A 1 6.11 -5.95 24.99
CA MET A 1 7.12 -5.59 23.95
C MET A 1 7.20 -6.58 22.78
N ALA A 2 7.02 -7.89 22.96
CA ALA A 2 7.02 -8.84 21.84
C ALA A 2 5.75 -8.78 20.96
N VAL A 3 4.60 -8.42 21.53
CA VAL A 3 3.30 -8.35 20.82
C VAL A 3 3.19 -7.12 19.91
N PHE A 4 3.64 -5.95 20.39
CA PHE A 4 3.77 -4.74 19.57
C PHE A 4 4.67 -4.98 18.35
N LYS A 5 5.80 -5.69 18.58
CA LYS A 5 6.69 -6.15 17.52
C LYS A 5 6.03 -7.18 16.60
N HIS A 6 4.99 -7.91 16.99
CA HIS A 6 4.35 -8.92 16.11
C HIS A 6 3.27 -8.31 15.20
N CYS A 7 2.59 -7.25 15.65
CA CYS A 7 1.74 -6.43 14.78
C CYS A 7 2.56 -5.53 13.85
N MET A 8 3.64 -4.94 14.37
CA MET A 8 4.56 -4.09 13.59
C MET A 8 5.64 -4.87 12.82
N SER A 9 5.81 -6.17 13.07
CA SER A 9 6.58 -7.07 12.20
C SER A 9 5.64 -7.89 11.33
N LEU A 10 4.59 -7.25 10.81
CA LEU A 10 4.08 -7.70 9.54
C LEU A 10 5.25 -7.61 8.58
N SER A 11 5.75 -8.78 8.20
CA SER A 11 7.07 -8.96 7.62
C SER A 11 7.32 -7.95 6.50
N LEU A 12 8.58 -7.51 6.39
CA LEU A 12 9.26 -6.72 5.35
C LEU A 12 9.00 -7.20 3.89
N ALA A 13 7.75 -7.48 3.54
CA ALA A 13 7.28 -8.11 2.32
C ALA A 13 6.20 -7.27 1.63
N PHE A 14 5.81 -6.11 2.19
CA PHE A 14 4.91 -5.14 1.54
C PHE A 14 5.50 -3.72 1.49
N LEU A 15 6.82 -3.58 1.24
CA LEU A 15 7.34 -2.33 0.66
C LEU A 15 7.00 -2.30 -0.84
N ALA A 16 5.76 -1.98 -1.14
CA ALA A 16 5.30 -1.50 -2.44
C ALA A 16 4.52 -0.22 -2.11
N VAL A 17 4.95 1.00 -2.44
CA VAL A 17 5.61 1.48 -3.65
C VAL A 17 6.38 2.74 -3.25
N ALA A 18 7.68 2.63 -3.04
CA ALA A 18 8.55 3.78 -3.24
C ALA A 18 8.66 4.03 -4.76
N ALA A 19 8.61 5.30 -5.15
CA ALA A 19 8.79 5.83 -6.51
C ALA A 19 7.58 5.79 -7.48
N THR A 20 6.62 6.70 -7.25
CA THR A 20 6.09 7.52 -8.35
C THR A 20 6.34 9.00 -8.09
N VAL A 21 7.61 9.33 -7.82
CA VAL A 21 8.14 10.69 -8.04
C VAL A 21 8.69 10.66 -9.47
N LEU A 22 8.27 11.61 -10.31
CA LEU A 22 8.63 11.78 -11.73
C LEU A 22 7.83 10.89 -12.70
N LEU A 23 6.74 11.40 -13.30
CA LEU A 23 6.34 11.13 -14.70
C LEU A 23 5.14 12.01 -15.13
N LEU A 24 5.16 13.29 -14.73
CA LEU A 24 4.29 14.33 -15.32
C LEU A 24 5.06 15.51 -15.92
N ALA A 25 6.40 15.42 -16.00
CA ALA A 25 7.13 16.24 -16.95
C ALA A 25 6.85 15.63 -18.32
N GLY A 26 6.24 16.42 -19.20
CA GLY A 26 5.81 15.97 -20.51
C GLY A 26 6.95 15.43 -21.38
N ASN A 27 6.51 15.01 -22.56
CA ASN A 27 7.29 14.84 -23.79
C ASN A 27 7.86 13.43 -24.00
N ALA A 28 7.35 12.81 -25.08
CA ALA A 28 8.04 11.92 -26.00
C ALA A 28 8.19 10.42 -25.66
N ALA A 29 7.76 9.63 -26.65
CA ALA A 29 8.00 8.20 -26.89
C ALA A 29 7.30 7.20 -25.95
N ALA A 30 6.31 6.50 -26.52
CA ALA A 30 5.72 5.28 -25.98
C ALA A 30 6.73 4.11 -26.00
N THR A 31 7.79 4.22 -25.21
CA THR A 31 8.50 3.04 -24.71
C THR A 31 7.65 2.46 -23.60
N ALA A 32 7.47 1.14 -23.58
CA ALA A 32 6.81 0.47 -22.47
C ALA A 32 7.63 0.77 -21.20
N VAL A 33 7.17 1.71 -20.39
CA VAL A 33 7.80 2.04 -19.11
C VAL A 33 7.59 0.86 -18.19
N ASP A 34 8.68 0.23 -17.74
CA ASP A 34 8.61 -0.77 -16.66
C ASP A 34 8.25 -0.03 -15.36
N LEU A 35 6.95 -0.03 -15.02
CA LEU A 35 6.40 0.62 -13.83
C LEU A 35 6.97 0.05 -12.52
N CYS A 36 7.62 -1.12 -12.56
CA CYS A 36 8.21 -1.76 -11.40
C CYS A 36 9.72 -1.58 -11.31
N LYS A 37 10.35 -0.84 -12.22
CA LYS A 37 11.81 -0.70 -12.28
C LYS A 37 12.42 -0.14 -10.99
N GLU A 38 11.77 0.86 -10.40
CA GLU A 38 12.25 1.55 -9.20
C GLU A 38 11.62 0.99 -7.91
N ALA A 39 10.84 -0.08 -7.99
CA ALA A 39 10.26 -0.73 -6.83
C ALA A 39 11.31 -1.56 -6.08
N ASP A 40 11.33 -1.47 -4.75
CA ASP A 40 12.24 -2.24 -3.88
C ASP A 40 12.13 -3.76 -4.15
N PHE A 41 10.92 -4.24 -4.43
CA PHE A 41 10.62 -5.63 -4.75
C PHE A 41 9.99 -5.77 -6.14
N GLN A 42 10.82 -5.66 -7.19
CA GLN A 42 10.34 -5.67 -8.58
C GLN A 42 9.49 -6.90 -8.95
N GLY A 43 9.88 -8.10 -8.49
CA GLY A 43 9.13 -9.33 -8.76
C GLY A 43 7.74 -9.34 -8.14
N LEU A 44 7.63 -8.84 -6.90
CA LEU A 44 6.34 -8.66 -6.22
C LEU A 44 5.49 -7.62 -6.94
N CYS A 45 6.07 -6.46 -7.28
CA CYS A 45 5.38 -5.42 -8.05
C CYS A 45 4.80 -5.99 -9.35
N LYS A 46 5.61 -6.70 -10.15
CA LYS A 46 5.17 -7.31 -11.42
C LYS A 46 4.03 -8.30 -11.23
N SER A 47 4.09 -9.12 -10.17
CA SER A 47 3.03 -10.06 -9.80
C SER A 47 1.72 -9.33 -9.44
N VAL A 48 1.81 -8.27 -8.63
CA VAL A 48 0.66 -7.51 -8.14
C VAL A 48 -0.03 -6.71 -9.25
N ILE A 49 0.74 -6.02 -10.10
CA ILE A 49 0.17 -5.17 -11.16
C ILE A 49 -0.28 -5.98 -12.39
N LYS A 50 0.02 -7.28 -12.45
CA LYS A 50 -0.46 -8.23 -13.47
C LYS A 50 -0.25 -7.73 -14.90
N GLY A 51 0.92 -7.15 -15.18
CA GLY A 51 1.28 -6.62 -16.49
C GLY A 51 0.55 -5.33 -16.90
N ALA A 52 -0.09 -4.63 -15.96
CA ALA A 52 -0.65 -3.30 -16.24
C ALA A 52 0.46 -2.32 -16.66
N THR A 53 0.22 -1.62 -17.77
CA THR A 53 1.14 -0.61 -18.33
C THR A 53 0.66 0.83 -18.10
N ASP A 54 -0.61 1.00 -17.73
CA ASP A 54 -1.17 2.28 -17.30
C ASP A 54 -0.86 2.50 -15.81
N PRO A 55 -0.16 3.59 -15.43
CA PRO A 55 0.21 3.86 -14.04
C PRO A 55 -0.99 3.91 -13.10
N LYS A 56 -2.09 4.54 -13.50
CA LYS A 56 -3.29 4.66 -12.66
C LYS A 56 -3.90 3.29 -12.36
N LYS A 57 -4.00 2.43 -13.38
CA LYS A 57 -4.45 1.04 -13.23
C LYS A 57 -3.49 0.23 -12.36
N ALA A 58 -2.19 0.34 -12.58
CA ALA A 58 -1.17 -0.35 -11.79
C ALA A 58 -1.24 0.03 -10.30
N THR A 59 -1.29 1.34 -9.99
CA THR A 59 -1.48 1.84 -8.62
C THR A 59 -2.78 1.33 -8.02
N GLY A 60 -3.88 1.35 -8.77
CA GLY A 60 -5.17 0.85 -8.29
C GLY A 60 -5.18 -0.66 -7.99
N LEU A 61 -4.41 -1.46 -8.74
CA LEU A 61 -4.22 -2.89 -8.45
C LEU A 61 -3.39 -3.09 -7.18
N ALA A 62 -2.31 -2.32 -7.02
CA ALA A 62 -1.46 -2.39 -5.83
C ALA A 62 -2.23 -2.03 -4.55
N ILE A 63 -2.98 -0.92 -4.56
CA ILE A 63 -3.77 -0.50 -3.38
C ILE A 63 -4.82 -1.56 -3.03
N LYS A 64 -5.52 -2.14 -4.02
CA LYS A 64 -6.51 -3.19 -3.77
C LYS A 64 -5.89 -4.47 -3.21
N ALA A 65 -4.72 -4.87 -3.71
CA ALA A 65 -4.00 -6.01 -3.17
C ALA A 65 -3.63 -5.76 -1.70
N LEU A 66 -3.18 -4.54 -1.39
CA LEU A 66 -2.82 -4.16 -0.03
C LEU A 66 -4.04 -4.16 0.91
N ILE A 67 -5.21 -3.69 0.47
CA ILE A 67 -6.46 -3.79 1.25
C ILE A 67 -6.76 -5.23 1.62
N VAL A 68 -6.73 -6.15 0.64
CA VAL A 68 -7.04 -7.57 0.88
C VAL A 68 -6.08 -8.19 1.91
N GLU A 69 -4.79 -7.88 1.80
CA GLU A 69 -3.81 -8.40 2.75
C GLU A 69 -3.99 -7.78 4.15
N THR A 70 -4.26 -6.48 4.24
CA THR A 70 -4.56 -5.83 5.52
C THR A 70 -5.84 -6.38 6.17
N GLU A 71 -6.88 -6.69 5.38
CA GLU A 71 -8.10 -7.35 5.86
C GLU A 71 -7.79 -8.75 6.41
N HIS A 72 -6.91 -9.54 5.75
CA HIS A 72 -6.48 -10.83 6.30
C HIS A 72 -5.78 -10.70 7.65
N VAL A 73 -4.98 -9.64 7.82
CA VAL A 73 -4.31 -9.34 9.10
C VAL A 73 -5.33 -8.94 10.15
N GLN A 74 -6.32 -8.12 9.80
CA GLN A 74 -7.41 -7.75 10.69
C GLN A 74 -8.16 -8.99 11.19
N GLU A 75 -8.50 -9.91 10.29
CA GLU A 75 -9.17 -11.17 10.63
C GLU A 75 -8.31 -12.10 11.50
N ALA A 76 -7.00 -12.10 11.29
CA ALA A 76 -6.07 -12.80 12.19
C ALA A 76 -6.02 -12.14 13.57
N ALA A 77 -5.95 -10.80 13.63
CA ALA A 77 -5.91 -10.04 14.88
C ALA A 77 -7.20 -10.18 15.70
N LYS A 78 -8.36 -10.27 15.06
CA LYS A 78 -9.66 -10.55 15.71
C LYS A 78 -9.70 -11.90 16.43
N LYS A 79 -8.90 -12.88 15.98
CA LYS A 79 -8.81 -14.21 16.60
C LYS A 79 -7.85 -14.26 17.79
N LEU A 80 -7.06 -13.21 18.00
CA LEU A 80 -6.17 -13.09 19.15
C LEU A 80 -6.97 -12.72 20.40
N GLY A 81 -6.37 -12.95 21.57
CA GLY A 81 -6.96 -12.58 22.86
C GLY A 81 -7.14 -11.07 23.03
N LYS A 82 -7.47 -10.64 24.24
CA LYS A 82 -7.57 -9.21 24.58
C LYS A 82 -6.30 -8.73 25.26
N SER A 83 -5.70 -7.68 24.74
CA SER A 83 -4.67 -6.90 25.42
C SER A 83 -4.69 -5.49 24.85
N GLN A 84 -4.23 -4.52 25.64
CA GLN A 84 -4.16 -3.12 25.21
C GLN A 84 -3.32 -2.97 23.93
N GLU A 85 -2.24 -3.73 23.81
CA GLU A 85 -1.39 -3.73 22.61
C GLU A 85 -2.10 -4.28 21.38
N LEU A 86 -2.95 -5.29 21.54
CA LEU A 86 -3.75 -5.85 20.46
C LEU A 86 -4.86 -4.91 20.03
N ASP A 87 -5.42 -4.13 20.97
CA ASP A 87 -6.45 -3.16 20.65
C ASP A 87 -5.86 -1.98 19.87
N VAL A 88 -4.71 -1.44 20.29
CA VAL A 88 -3.95 -0.43 19.51
C VAL A 88 -3.59 -0.97 18.12
N CYS A 89 -3.17 -2.24 18.02
CA CYS A 89 -2.88 -2.83 16.73
C CYS A 89 -4.09 -2.89 15.80
N LYS A 90 -5.27 -3.24 16.33
CA LYS A 90 -6.52 -3.27 15.54
C LYS A 90 -6.90 -1.86 15.07
N GLU A 91 -6.74 -0.85 15.93
CA GLU A 91 -6.96 0.55 15.56
C GLU A 91 -6.06 0.96 14.40
N VAL A 92 -4.75 0.65 14.46
CA VAL A 92 -3.81 0.93 13.35
C VAL A 92 -4.21 0.19 12.07
N ILE A 93 -4.63 -1.08 12.17
CA ILE A 93 -5.09 -1.83 11.00
C ILE A 93 -6.33 -1.17 10.37
N ASP A 94 -7.28 -0.71 11.18
CA ASP A 94 -8.48 -0.01 10.73
C ASP A 94 -8.10 1.30 10.01
N ASP A 95 -7.19 2.09 10.60
CA ASP A 95 -6.67 3.33 10.00
C ASP A 95 -5.98 3.08 8.65
N VAL A 96 -5.20 1.99 8.53
CA VAL A 96 -4.58 1.59 7.26
C VAL A 96 -5.64 1.29 6.20
N ILE A 97 -6.68 0.52 6.54
CA ILE A 97 -7.76 0.18 5.60
C ILE A 97 -8.49 1.45 5.14
N ASP A 98 -8.80 2.36 6.06
CA ASP A 98 -9.45 3.63 5.75
C ASP A 98 -8.58 4.50 4.85
N ASN A 99 -7.29 4.60 5.14
CA ASN A 99 -6.34 5.34 4.31
C ASN A 99 -6.20 4.73 2.90
N LEU A 100 -6.17 3.41 2.77
CA LEU A 100 -6.14 2.74 1.46
C LEU A 100 -7.42 2.98 0.65
N ASN A 101 -8.59 2.94 1.31
CA ASN A 101 -9.86 3.25 0.67
C ASN A 101 -9.93 4.72 0.22
N GLY A 102 -9.45 5.65 1.05
CA GLY A 102 -9.29 7.06 0.68
C GLY A 102 -8.36 7.25 -0.52
N ALA A 103 -7.20 6.58 -0.52
CA ALA A 103 -6.26 6.58 -1.64
C ALA A 103 -6.92 6.11 -2.95
N LEU A 104 -7.74 5.05 -2.93
CA LEU A 104 -8.50 4.64 -4.12
C LEU A 104 -9.46 5.70 -4.63
N GLN A 105 -10.10 6.46 -3.75
CA GLN A 105 -11.00 7.55 -4.14
C GLN A 105 -10.22 8.69 -4.79
N PHE A 106 -9.11 9.12 -4.19
CA PHE A 106 -8.26 10.19 -4.74
C PHE A 106 -7.56 9.78 -6.04
N LEU A 107 -7.19 8.51 -6.18
CA LEU A 107 -6.73 7.95 -7.45
C LEU A 107 -7.80 8.10 -8.54
N LYS A 108 -9.06 7.78 -8.24
CA LYS A 108 -10.18 7.92 -9.20
C LYS A 108 -10.39 9.38 -9.60
N SER A 109 -10.38 10.31 -8.65
CA SER A 109 -10.56 11.76 -8.89
C SER A 109 -9.33 12.46 -9.49
N ASN A 110 -8.19 11.75 -9.62
CA ASN A 110 -6.90 12.29 -10.07
C ASN A 110 -6.30 13.34 -9.12
N ASP A 111 -6.70 13.34 -7.85
CA ASP A 111 -6.07 14.16 -6.82
C ASP A 111 -4.79 13.49 -6.31
N LYS A 112 -3.67 13.89 -6.90
CA LYS A 112 -2.35 13.31 -6.59
C LYS A 112 -1.84 13.72 -5.22
N GLY A 113 -2.19 14.91 -4.74
CA GLY A 113 -1.73 15.42 -3.45
C GLY A 113 -2.33 14.58 -2.32
N SER A 114 -3.65 14.43 -2.35
CA SER A 114 -4.37 13.61 -1.38
C SER A 114 -4.01 12.13 -1.50
N LEU A 115 -3.89 11.59 -2.72
CA LEU A 115 -3.40 10.23 -2.94
C LEU A 115 -2.05 9.98 -2.26
N ASN A 116 -1.07 10.85 -2.50
CA ASN A 116 0.26 10.70 -1.91
C ASN A 116 0.23 10.84 -0.39
N SER A 117 -0.58 11.74 0.16
CA SER A 117 -0.72 11.92 1.60
C SER A 117 -1.24 10.65 2.27
N TYR A 118 -2.30 10.05 1.70
CA TYR A 118 -2.91 8.84 2.25
C TYR A 118 -1.99 7.63 2.13
N LEU A 119 -1.28 7.47 1.00
CA LEU A 119 -0.30 6.40 0.85
C LEU A 119 0.92 6.57 1.76
N SER A 120 1.33 7.81 2.06
CA SER A 120 2.41 8.09 3.03
C SER A 120 2.01 7.76 4.47
N ALA A 121 0.73 7.99 4.82
CA ALA A 121 0.19 7.58 6.12
C ALA A 121 0.25 6.06 6.28
N VAL A 122 -0.26 5.31 5.29
CA VAL A 122 -0.17 3.84 5.27
C VAL A 122 1.27 3.35 5.44
N LEU A 123 2.22 3.96 4.75
CA LEU A 123 3.62 3.59 4.88
C LEU A 123 4.15 3.83 6.31
N THR A 124 3.71 4.90 6.95
CA THR A 124 4.09 5.23 8.34
C THR A 124 3.50 4.23 9.33
N ASP A 125 2.24 3.83 9.14
CA ASP A 125 1.55 2.87 10.00
C ASP A 125 2.16 1.45 9.94
N PHE A 126 2.81 1.11 8.82
CA PHE A 126 3.53 -0.15 8.67
C PHE A 126 4.97 -0.17 9.21
N LEU A 127 5.56 1.00 9.54
CA LEU A 127 6.95 1.13 9.99
C LEU A 127 7.07 1.26 11.52
#